data_AF-A0A352PSW5-F1
#
_entry.id   AF-A0A352PSW5-F1
#
_cell.length_a   1.000
_cell.length_b   1.000
_cell.length_c   1.000
_cell.angle_alpha   90.00
_cell.angle_beta   90.00
_cell.angle_gamma   90.00
#
_symmetry.space_group_name_H-M   'P 1'
#
loop_
_entity.id
_entity.type
_entity.pdbx_description
1 polymer ?
#
loop_
_entity_poly.entity_id
_entity_poly.type
_entity_poly.pdbx_seq_one_letter_code
_entity_poly.pdbx_strand_id
1 'polypeptide(L)'
;MKAYRFFKTSMMIGLLGIIVFALVWVGSGPRVLPEMQECLQSHGSQEQYAAVLEKYCRVDLIGKAMGLLVVKDPQVVRVEHSGKAVCYLVEGSIADISVLPLNETVEVYSVCWQDGRIASLDFNGGSFMAF
;
A
#
# COMPACT_ATOMS: atom_id res chain seq x y z
N MET A 1 28.15 -25.16 48.69
CA MET A 1 26.76 -24.73 48.39
C MET A 1 26.80 -23.36 47.71
N LYS A 2 26.81 -23.34 46.38
CA LYS A 2 26.90 -22.12 45.54
C LYS A 2 26.19 -22.43 44.22
N ALA A 3 24.85 -22.37 44.20
CA ALA A 3 24.08 -22.70 42.99
C ALA A 3 22.73 -21.96 42.87
N TYR A 4 22.49 -20.91 43.67
CA TYR A 4 21.18 -20.25 43.75
C TYR A 4 21.19 -18.73 43.52
N ARG A 5 22.26 -18.17 42.93
CA ARG A 5 22.35 -16.72 42.66
C ARG A 5 22.59 -16.32 41.20
N PHE A 6 22.63 -17.26 40.26
CA PHE A 6 22.97 -16.94 38.86
C PHE A 6 21.78 -16.97 37.88
N PHE A 7 20.62 -17.49 38.28
CA PHE A 7 19.50 -17.72 37.35
C PHE A 7 18.51 -16.56 37.23
N LYS A 8 18.55 -15.57 38.15
CA LYS A 8 17.50 -14.53 38.22
C LYS A 8 17.80 -13.26 37.42
N THR A 9 19.05 -13.00 37.04
CA THR A 9 19.46 -11.78 36.32
C THR A 9 19.48 -11.91 34.80
N SER A 10 19.45 -13.13 34.23
CA SER A 10 19.46 -13.33 32.78
C SER A 10 18.08 -13.29 32.10
N MET A 11 16.98 -13.31 32.85
CA MET A 11 15.62 -13.34 32.27
C MET A 11 14.95 -11.96 32.15
N MET A 12 15.62 -10.87 32.54
CA MET A 12 15.11 -9.50 32.35
C MET A 12 15.78 -8.75 31.20
N ILE A 13 16.91 -9.24 30.67
CA ILE A 13 17.62 -8.59 29.55
C ILE A 13 17.08 -9.09 28.19
N GLY A 14 16.42 -10.25 28.15
CA GLY A 14 15.81 -10.79 26.92
C GLY A 14 14.50 -10.14 26.46
N LEU A 15 13.84 -9.36 27.32
CA LEU A 15 12.53 -8.75 27.01
C LEU A 15 12.61 -7.30 26.56
N LEU A 16 13.74 -6.60 26.79
CA LEU A 16 13.95 -5.23 26.29
C LEU A 16 14.56 -5.18 24.87
N GLY A 17 15.18 -6.27 24.40
CA GLY A 17 15.83 -6.31 23.08
C GLY A 17 14.86 -6.43 21.90
N ILE A 18 13.64 -6.92 22.12
CA ILE A 18 12.65 -7.13 21.05
C ILE A 18 11.91 -5.82 20.70
N ILE A 19 11.92 -4.82 21.58
CA ILE A 19 11.15 -3.57 21.39
C ILE A 19 11.89 -2.54 20.52
N VAL A 20 13.21 -2.66 20.33
CA VAL A 20 13.99 -1.62 19.62
C VAL A 20 14.14 -1.89 18.11
N PHE A 21 13.89 -3.11 17.62
CA PHE A 21 13.91 -3.38 16.17
C PHE A 21 12.65 -2.92 15.41
N ALA A 22 11.65 -2.39 16.11
CA ALA A 22 10.44 -1.84 15.49
C ALA A 22 10.57 -0.35 15.07
N LEU A 23 11.72 0.30 15.31
CA LEU A 23 11.82 1.76 15.25
C LEU A 23 12.64 2.37 14.11
N VAL A 24 13.13 1.59 13.13
CA VAL A 24 13.92 2.17 12.04
C VAL A 24 13.45 1.69 10.67
N TRP A 25 12.23 2.07 10.31
CA TRP A 25 11.90 2.42 8.94
C TRP A 25 11.10 3.72 8.96
N VAL A 26 11.74 4.83 9.34
CA VAL A 26 11.28 6.16 8.92
C VAL A 26 11.63 6.27 7.44
N GLY A 27 10.81 5.62 6.61
CA GLY A 27 10.87 5.79 5.17
C GLY A 27 10.57 7.26 4.87
N SER A 28 11.48 7.94 4.17
CA SER A 28 11.30 9.30 3.66
C SER A 28 10.27 9.38 2.53
N GLY A 29 9.40 8.37 2.41
CA GLY A 29 8.31 8.33 1.44
C GLY A 29 7.06 9.06 1.96
N PRO A 30 6.11 9.34 1.06
CA PRO A 30 4.82 9.90 1.45
C PRO A 30 4.18 9.08 2.58
N ARG A 31 3.58 9.74 3.57
CA ARG A 31 2.88 9.05 4.65
C ARG A 31 1.63 8.36 4.09
N VAL A 32 1.72 7.05 3.91
CA VAL A 32 0.61 6.20 3.44
C VAL A 32 -0.21 5.71 4.63
N LEU A 33 -1.54 5.84 4.57
CA LEU A 33 -2.45 5.29 5.56
C LEU A 33 -2.36 3.74 5.57
N PRO A 34 -2.52 3.06 6.73
CA PRO A 34 -2.47 1.60 6.80
C PRO A 34 -3.44 0.91 5.83
N GLU A 35 -4.64 1.45 5.67
CA GLU A 35 -5.67 0.92 4.77
C GLU A 35 -5.27 1.06 3.30
N MET A 36 -4.62 2.18 2.96
CA MET A 36 -4.05 2.39 1.63
C MET A 36 -2.88 1.43 1.37
N GLN A 37 -2.03 1.19 2.38
CA GLN A 37 -0.93 0.23 2.29
C GLN A 37 -1.44 -1.20 2.04
N GLU A 38 -2.49 -1.63 2.76
CA GLU A 38 -3.15 -2.92 2.54
C GLU A 38 -3.70 -3.02 1.11
N CYS A 39 -4.33 -1.95 0.62
CA CYS A 39 -4.83 -1.87 -0.76
C CYS A 39 -3.72 -2.07 -1.81
N LEU A 40 -2.60 -1.37 -1.68
CA LEU A 40 -1.45 -1.52 -2.59
C LEU A 40 -0.93 -2.97 -2.60
N GLN A 41 -0.74 -3.56 -1.42
CA GLN A 41 -0.20 -4.92 -1.27
C GLN A 41 -1.11 -6.01 -1.83
N SER A 42 -2.42 -5.76 -1.89
CA SER A 42 -3.39 -6.75 -2.35
C SER A 42 -3.47 -6.93 -3.87
N HIS A 43 -2.77 -6.10 -4.67
CA HIS A 43 -2.72 -6.24 -6.15
C HIS A 43 -2.00 -7.52 -6.64
N GLY A 44 -1.44 -8.32 -5.72
CA GLY A 44 -0.80 -9.60 -6.02
C GLY A 44 -1.76 -10.70 -6.48
N SER A 45 -3.06 -10.60 -6.18
CA SER A 45 -4.08 -11.56 -6.66
C SER A 45 -5.47 -10.96 -6.72
N GLN A 46 -6.33 -11.50 -7.58
CA GLN A 46 -7.71 -11.05 -7.71
C GLN A 46 -8.49 -11.21 -6.40
N GLU A 47 -8.32 -12.35 -5.74
CA GLU A 47 -9.04 -12.69 -4.51
C GLU A 47 -8.65 -11.77 -3.35
N GLN A 48 -7.35 -11.51 -3.16
CA GLN A 48 -6.90 -10.59 -2.12
C GLN A 48 -7.39 -9.17 -2.38
N TYR A 49 -7.29 -8.71 -3.63
CA TYR A 49 -7.74 -7.38 -4.00
C TYR A 49 -9.25 -7.21 -3.79
N ALA A 50 -10.06 -8.18 -4.25
CA ALA A 50 -11.50 -8.19 -4.05
C ALA A 50 -11.87 -8.14 -2.56
N ALA A 51 -11.21 -8.94 -1.72
CA ALA A 51 -11.46 -8.95 -0.27
C ALA A 51 -11.12 -7.58 0.38
N VAL A 52 -10.10 -6.88 -0.10
CA VAL A 52 -9.77 -5.53 0.39
C VAL A 52 -10.80 -4.50 -0.09
N LEU A 53 -11.27 -4.60 -1.33
CA LEU A 53 -12.33 -3.74 -1.85
C LEU A 53 -13.66 -3.94 -1.10
N GLU A 54 -14.00 -5.16 -0.69
CA GLU A 54 -15.19 -5.40 0.14
C GLU A 54 -15.11 -4.69 1.50
N LYS A 55 -13.92 -4.55 2.08
CA LYS A 55 -13.73 -3.84 3.36
C LYS A 55 -13.91 -2.34 3.21
N TYR A 56 -13.27 -1.73 2.20
CA TYR A 56 -13.05 -0.29 2.14
C TYR A 56 -13.82 0.42 1.03
N CYS A 57 -14.23 -0.28 -0.02
CA CYS A 57 -14.85 0.32 -1.19
C CYS A 57 -16.38 0.34 -1.05
N ARG A 58 -17.00 1.39 -1.58
CA ARG A 58 -18.45 1.41 -1.75
C ARG A 58 -18.84 0.55 -2.95
N VAL A 59 -20.02 -0.05 -2.91
CA VAL A 59 -20.50 -0.98 -3.96
C VAL A 59 -20.46 -0.36 -5.36
N ASP A 60 -20.75 0.93 -5.49
CA ASP A 60 -20.72 1.67 -6.75
C ASP A 60 -19.30 1.89 -7.32
N LEU A 61 -18.26 1.71 -6.50
CA LEU A 61 -16.86 1.86 -6.90
C LEU A 61 -16.14 0.52 -7.12
N ILE A 62 -16.69 -0.61 -6.66
CA ILE A 62 -16.02 -1.92 -6.77
C ILE A 62 -15.67 -2.25 -8.22
N GLY A 63 -16.61 -2.09 -9.16
CA GLY A 63 -16.37 -2.39 -10.57
C GLY A 63 -15.25 -1.55 -11.16
N LYS A 64 -15.20 -0.25 -10.82
CA LYS A 64 -14.14 0.66 -11.25
C LYS A 64 -12.80 0.25 -10.63
N ALA A 65 -12.79 -0.06 -9.34
CA ALA A 65 -11.57 -0.44 -8.62
C ALA A 65 -11.01 -1.78 -9.11
N MET A 66 -11.84 -2.79 -9.38
CA MET A 66 -11.38 -4.07 -9.94
C MET A 66 -10.60 -3.92 -11.25
N GLY A 67 -10.85 -2.87 -12.03
CA GLY A 67 -10.07 -2.53 -13.22
C GLY A 67 -8.59 -2.25 -12.94
N LEU A 68 -8.24 -1.83 -11.72
CA LEU A 68 -6.84 -1.57 -11.32
C LEU A 68 -6.01 -2.84 -11.11
N LEU A 69 -6.59 -4.03 -11.11
CA LEU A 69 -5.83 -5.27 -10.92
C LEU A 69 -4.81 -5.53 -12.06
N VAL A 70 -4.99 -4.86 -13.21
CA VAL A 70 -4.02 -4.85 -14.32
C VAL A 70 -2.73 -4.11 -13.97
N VAL A 71 -2.78 -3.21 -12.99
CA VAL A 71 -1.64 -2.44 -12.48
C VAL A 71 -0.81 -3.32 -11.56
N LYS A 72 0.47 -3.44 -11.88
CA LYS A 72 1.49 -4.17 -11.12
C LYS A 72 2.38 -3.20 -10.37
N ASP A 73 2.87 -3.67 -9.23
CA ASP A 73 3.77 -2.92 -8.35
C ASP A 73 3.30 -1.48 -8.05
N PRO A 74 2.03 -1.27 -7.65
CA PRO A 74 1.50 0.07 -7.45
C PRO A 74 2.23 0.77 -6.28
N GLN A 75 2.60 2.03 -6.49
CA GLN A 75 3.32 2.85 -5.52
C GLN A 75 2.76 4.26 -5.45
N VAL A 76 2.70 4.82 -4.25
CA VAL A 76 2.26 6.21 -4.04
C VAL A 76 3.39 7.15 -4.45
N VAL A 77 3.11 8.03 -5.40
CA VAL A 77 4.05 9.06 -5.86
C VAL A 77 3.72 10.45 -5.32
N ARG A 78 2.45 10.70 -4.95
CA ARG A 78 2.02 11.97 -4.37
C ARG A 78 0.89 11.78 -3.37
N VAL A 79 0.86 12.64 -2.35
CA VAL A 79 -0.20 12.70 -1.34
C VAL A 79 -0.69 14.12 -1.23
N GLU A 80 -2.00 14.29 -1.28
CA GLU A 80 -2.68 15.57 -1.14
C GLU A 80 -3.78 15.44 -0.09
N HIS A 81 -3.96 16.48 0.73
CA HIS A 81 -5.02 16.54 1.73
C HIS A 81 -6.09 17.51 1.22
N SER A 82 -7.33 17.04 1.05
CA SER A 82 -8.45 17.84 0.59
C SER A 82 -9.58 17.78 1.63
N GLY A 83 -9.62 18.79 2.51
CA GLY A 83 -10.55 18.82 3.63
C GLY A 83 -10.31 17.63 4.58
N LYS A 84 -11.27 16.71 4.64
CA LYS A 84 -11.20 15.47 5.45
C LYS A 84 -10.63 14.28 4.69
N ALA A 85 -10.45 14.40 3.38
CA ALA A 85 -9.96 13.33 2.54
C ALA A 85 -8.42 13.38 2.39
N VAL A 86 -7.81 12.21 2.27
CA VAL A 86 -6.40 12.03 1.88
C VAL A 86 -6.38 11.37 0.51
N CYS A 87 -5.87 12.07 -0.48
CA CYS A 87 -5.82 11.65 -1.86
C CYS A 87 -4.39 11.23 -2.24
N TYR A 88 -4.28 10.05 -2.83
CA TYR A 88 -3.02 9.47 -3.29
C TYR A 88 -3.00 9.48 -4.80
N LEU A 89 -1.91 9.98 -5.38
CA LEU A 89 -1.55 9.65 -6.75
C LEU A 89 -0.69 8.39 -6.72
N VAL A 90 -1.11 7.39 -7.47
CA VAL A 90 -0.48 6.08 -7.53
C VAL A 90 -0.04 5.81 -8.96
N GLU A 91 1.16 5.28 -9.08
CA GLU A 91 1.72 4.80 -10.35
C GLU A 91 1.99 3.32 -10.25
N GLY A 92 1.82 2.59 -11.35
CA GLY A 92 2.26 1.21 -11.45
C GLY A 92 2.37 0.75 -12.90
N SER A 93 3.06 -0.35 -13.10
CA SER A 93 3.35 -0.93 -14.41
C SER A 93 2.12 -1.68 -14.93
N ILE A 94 1.75 -1.53 -16.20
CA ILE A 94 0.78 -2.43 -16.82
C ILE A 94 1.56 -3.63 -17.37
N ALA A 95 1.38 -4.80 -16.76
CA ALA A 95 1.93 -6.03 -17.30
C ALA A 95 1.03 -6.57 -18.42
N ASP A 96 1.63 -6.82 -19.57
CA ASP A 96 1.25 -7.92 -20.46
C ASP A 96 -0.04 -7.73 -21.28
N ILE A 97 -0.12 -6.63 -22.02
CA ILE A 97 -0.91 -6.61 -23.25
C ILE A 97 0.09 -6.77 -24.40
N SER A 98 0.21 -7.99 -24.93
CA SER A 98 1.03 -8.37 -26.11
C SER A 98 0.70 -7.62 -27.41
N VAL A 99 -0.12 -6.58 -27.34
CA VAL A 99 -0.62 -5.73 -28.42
C VAL A 99 -0.09 -4.29 -28.31
N LEU A 100 0.56 -3.92 -27.20
CA LEU A 100 1.18 -2.60 -27.02
C LEU A 100 2.70 -2.68 -27.24
N PRO A 101 3.33 -1.69 -27.90
CA PRO A 101 4.77 -1.66 -28.07
C PRO A 101 5.47 -1.73 -26.70
N LEU A 102 6.62 -2.40 -26.67
CA LEU A 102 7.53 -2.75 -25.54
C LEU A 102 8.01 -1.60 -24.63
N ASN A 103 7.26 -0.51 -24.54
CA ASN A 103 7.49 0.57 -23.62
C ASN A 103 6.63 0.32 -22.39
N GLU A 104 7.28 0.16 -21.24
CA GLU A 104 6.68 0.04 -19.91
C GLU A 104 5.60 1.10 -19.74
N THR A 105 4.34 0.71 -19.99
CA THR A 105 3.22 1.65 -19.90
C THR A 105 2.90 1.79 -18.43
N VAL A 106 3.21 2.95 -17.87
CA VAL A 106 2.87 3.30 -16.49
C VAL A 106 1.41 3.78 -16.48
N GLU A 107 0.57 3.13 -15.71
CA GLU A 107 -0.77 3.62 -15.40
C GLU A 107 -0.70 4.53 -14.18
N VAL A 108 -1.36 5.69 -14.27
CA VAL A 108 -1.45 6.64 -13.18
C VAL A 108 -2.91 6.79 -12.77
N TYR A 109 -3.19 6.63 -11.48
CA TYR A 109 -4.54 6.83 -10.94
C TYR A 109 -4.52 7.57 -9.61
N SER A 110 -5.63 8.24 -9.32
CA SER A 110 -5.88 8.93 -8.06
C SER A 110 -6.85 8.12 -7.22
N VAL A 111 -6.60 7.98 -5.92
CA VAL A 111 -7.54 7.38 -4.96
C VAL A 111 -7.64 8.25 -3.72
N CYS A 112 -8.85 8.67 -3.37
CA CYS A 112 -9.10 9.46 -2.17
C CYS A 112 -9.75 8.61 -1.08
N TRP A 113 -9.20 8.72 0.12
CA TRP A 113 -9.68 8.06 1.32
C TRP A 113 -10.34 9.07 2.25
N GLN A 114 -11.50 8.71 2.79
CA GLN A 114 -12.19 9.49 3.80
C GLN A 114 -12.85 8.54 4.79
N ASP A 115 -12.71 8.82 6.09
CA ASP A 115 -13.35 8.05 7.16
C ASP A 115 -13.06 6.53 7.08
N GLY A 116 -11.82 6.17 6.69
CA GLY A 116 -11.36 4.79 6.54
C GLY A 116 -11.88 4.05 5.30
N ARG A 117 -12.50 4.75 4.36
CA ARG A 117 -13.07 4.16 3.12
C ARG A 117 -12.58 4.87 1.87
N ILE A 118 -12.65 4.17 0.75
CA ILE A 118 -12.41 4.76 -0.57
C ILE A 118 -13.60 5.65 -0.92
N ALA A 119 -13.34 6.95 -1.00
CA ALA A 119 -14.33 7.98 -1.31
C ALA A 119 -14.43 8.26 -2.82
N SER A 120 -13.29 8.25 -3.51
CA SER A 120 -13.22 8.37 -4.96
C SER A 120 -12.00 7.65 -5.53
N LEU A 121 -12.09 7.32 -6.81
CA LEU A 121 -11.03 6.69 -7.58
C LEU A 121 -11.15 7.20 -9.00
N ASP A 122 -10.06 7.69 -9.58
CA ASP A 122 -10.02 8.30 -10.91
C ASP A 122 -8.79 7.83 -11.69
N PHE A 123 -9.00 7.36 -12.91
CA PHE A 123 -7.92 7.00 -13.82
C PHE A 123 -7.42 8.26 -14.50
N ASN A 124 -6.14 8.56 -14.34
CA ASN A 124 -5.52 9.72 -14.99
C ASN A 124 -4.94 9.34 -16.37
N GLY A 125 -4.98 8.05 -16.72
CA GLY A 125 -4.46 7.49 -17.97
C GLY A 125 -2.96 7.15 -17.87
N GLY A 126 -2.45 6.52 -18.93
CA GLY A 126 -1.05 6.15 -19.03
C GLY A 126 -0.14 7.34 -19.36
N SER A 127 0.96 7.49 -18.63
CA SER A 127 2.05 8.41 -18.99
C SER A 127 3.12 7.64 -19.75
N PHE A 128 3.43 8.09 -20.97
CA PHE A 128 4.55 7.57 -21.75
C PHE A 128 5.85 8.16 -21.19
N MET A 129 6.69 7.35 -20.53
CA MET A 129 8.07 7.75 -20.26
C MET A 129 8.88 7.61 -21.54
N ALA A 130 9.16 8.74 -22.19
CA ALA A 130 10.21 8.82 -23.20
C ALA A 130 11.56 8.85 -22.47
N PHE A 131 12.35 7.79 -22.61
CA PHE A 131 13.77 7.78 -22.23
C PHE A 131 14.61 8.56 -23.26
#